data_AF-A0A940VJR7-F1
#
_entry.id   AF-A0A940VJR7-F1
#
_cell.length_a   1.000
_cell.length_b   1.000
_cell.length_c   1.000
_cell.angle_alpha   90.00
_cell.angle_beta   90.00
_cell.angle_gamma   90.00
#
_symmetry.space_group_name_H-M   'P 1'
#
loop_
_entity.id
_entity.type
_entity.pdbx_description
1 polymer ?
#
loop_
_entity_poly.entity_id
_entity_poly.type
_entity_poly.pdbx_seq_one_letter_code
_entity_poly.pdbx_strand_id
1 'polypeptide(L)' 'MSILEGRFEPGVVTTSIDLIFNWARRNSPWPVTFGLACCAIEMMATGAARFD' A
#
# COMPACT_ATOMS: atom_id res chain seq x y z
N MET A 1 10.05 0.38 0.81
CA MET A 1 10.98 -0.70 0.38
C MET A 1 10.80 -0.96 -1.11
N SER A 2 11.23 0.00 -1.91
CA SER A 2 11.42 -0.12 -3.35
C SER A 2 12.76 -0.84 -3.60
N ILE A 3 12.84 -1.68 -4.64
CA ILE A 3 14.02 -2.50 -4.96
C ILE A 3 15.24 -1.67 -5.40
N LEU A 4 15.06 -0.35 -5.56
CA LEU A 4 16.04 0.59 -6.12
C LEU A 4 16.73 1.46 -5.07
N GLU A 5 16.25 1.44 -3.82
CA GLU A 5 16.82 2.24 -2.73
C GLU A 5 18.27 1.80 -2.43
N GLY A 6 19.25 2.67 -2.70
CA GLY A 6 20.68 2.41 -2.51
C GLY A 6 21.45 1.83 -3.71
N ARG A 7 20.82 1.66 -4.89
CA ARG A 7 21.51 1.19 -6.11
C ARG A 7 22.01 2.33 -7.02
N PHE A 8 21.50 3.54 -6.85
CA PHE A 8 21.85 4.72 -7.64
C PHE A 8 21.94 5.96 -6.74
N GLU A 9 22.81 6.91 -7.09
CA GLU A 9 22.90 8.22 -6.43
C GLU A 9 21.56 8.98 -6.59
N PRO A 10 21.07 9.67 -5.55
CA PRO A 10 19.77 10.33 -5.58
C PRO A 10 19.75 11.48 -6.60
N GLY A 11 19.24 11.17 -7.80
CA GLY A 11 18.96 12.11 -8.87
C GLY A 11 17.46 12.24 -9.15
N VAL A 12 17.06 13.30 -9.86
CA VAL A 12 15.65 13.62 -10.19
C VAL A 12 14.93 12.43 -10.85
N VAL A 13 15.63 11.65 -11.67
CA VAL A 13 15.09 10.49 -12.37
C VAL A 13 14.78 9.33 -11.40
N THR A 14 15.68 9.02 -10.46
CA THR A 14 15.45 7.93 -9.50
C THR A 14 14.33 8.28 -8.51
N THR A 15 14.23 9.54 -8.06
CA THR A 15 13.11 10.00 -7.22
C THR A 15 11.76 9.89 -7.92
N SER A 16 11.69 10.22 -9.21
CA SER A 16 10.46 10.12 -9.99
C SER A 16 9.98 8.67 -10.12
N ILE A 17 10.92 7.74 -10.30
CA ILE A 17 10.63 6.30 -10.39
C ILE A 17 10.18 5.77 -9.03
N ASP A 18 10.84 6.17 -7.94
CA ASP A 18 10.46 5.77 -6.59
C ASP A 18 9.06 6.28 -6.20
N LEU A 19 8.71 7.51 -6.61
CA LEU A 19 7.37 8.06 -6.45
C LEU A 19 6.31 7.18 -7.13
N ILE A 20 6.55 6.77 -8.37
CA ILE A 20 5.61 5.93 -9.14
C ILE A 20 5.45 4.56 -8.48
N PHE A 21 6.56 3.93 -8.06
CA PHE A 21 6.50 2.62 -7.39
C PHE A 21 5.76 2.69 -6.05
N ASN A 22 6.00 3.74 -5.25
CA ASN A 22 5.28 3.93 -3.99
C ASN A 22 3.79 4.24 -4.22
N TRP A 23 3.46 5.03 -5.24
CA TRP A 23 2.08 5.28 -5.65
C TRP A 23 1.37 3.99 -6.05
N ALA A 24 2.02 3.15 -6.86
CA ALA A 24 1.46 1.87 -7.29
C ALA A 24 1.18 0.92 -6.11
N ARG A 25 2.11 0.84 -5.15
CA ARG A 25 1.93 -0.01 -3.95
C ARG A 25 0.87 0.53 -2.99
N ARG A 26 0.75 1.85 -2.87
CA ARG A 26 -0.26 2.48 -1.99
C ARG A 26 -1.68 2.32 -2.51
N ASN A 27 -1.88 2.29 -3.83
CA ASN A 27 -3.21 2.18 -4.43
C ASN A 27 -3.72 0.74 -4.59
N SER A 28 -2.87 -0.26 -4.37
CA SER A 28 -3.25 -1.67 -4.48
C SER A 28 -2.87 -2.48 -3.22
N PRO A 29 -3.29 -2.06 -2.02
CA PRO A 29 -3.07 -2.85 -0.83
C PRO A 29 -3.95 -4.10 -0.91
N TRP A 30 -3.37 -5.28 -0.75
CA TRP A 30 -4.10 -6.54 -0.61
C TRP A 30 -4.00 -6.95 0.85
N PRO A 31 -4.87 -6.39 1.72
CA PRO A 31 -4.76 -6.61 3.15
C PRO A 31 -5.11 -8.05 3.49
N VAL A 32 -4.30 -8.65 4.36
CA VAL A 32 -4.66 -9.93 4.98
C VAL A 32 -5.65 -9.63 6.10
N THR A 33 -6.91 -10.04 5.93
CA THR A 33 -7.97 -9.77 6.90
C THR A 33 -7.86 -10.70 8.11
N PHE A 34 -7.12 -10.28 9.13
CA PHE A 34 -6.99 -11.02 10.40
C PHE A 34 -7.93 -10.45 11.46
N GLY A 35 -9.06 -11.13 11.68
CA GLY A 35 -10.08 -10.71 12.64
C GLY A 35 -9.95 -11.45 13.97
N LEU A 36 -9.49 -10.75 15.01
CA LEU A 36 -9.23 -11.38 16.32
C LEU A 36 -10.49 -11.54 17.20
N ALA A 37 -11.55 -10.77 16.97
CA ALA A 37 -12.85 -10.88 17.64
C ALA A 37 -13.87 -9.92 16.97
N CYS A 38 -14.37 -8.91 17.69
CA CYS A 38 -15.31 -7.91 17.21
C CYS A 38 -14.73 -6.98 16.13
N CYS A 39 -13.41 -6.73 16.09
CA CYS A 39 -12.82 -5.92 15.01
C CYS A 39 -12.94 -6.56 13.62
N ALA A 40 -13.29 -7.85 13.55
CA ALA A 40 -13.51 -8.56 12.29
C ALA A 40 -14.75 -8.05 11.54
N ILE A 41 -15.86 -7.82 12.26
CA ILE A 41 -17.11 -7.32 11.67
C ILE A 41 -17.01 -5.87 11.21
N GLU A 42 -16.22 -5.06 11.92
CA GLU A 42 -15.90 -3.70 11.48
C GLU A 42 -15.06 -3.72 10.19
N MET A 43 -13.99 -4.53 10.13
CA MET A 43 -13.18 -4.66 8.91
C MET A 43 -13.96 -5.21 7.71
N MET A 44 -14.88 -6.16 7.91
CA MET A 44 -15.77 -6.65 6.85
C MET A 44 -16.76 -5.59 6.37
N ALA A 45 -17.22 -4.71 7.26
CA ALA A 45 -18.06 -3.59 6.89
C ALA A 45 -17.31 -2.60 6.01
N THR A 46 -16.06 -2.27 6.34
CA THR A 46 -15.22 -1.33 5.58
C THR A 46 -14.97 -1.80 4.14
N GLY A 47 -14.97 -3.11 3.87
CA GLY A 47 -14.85 -3.66 2.51
C GLY A 47 -16.18 -3.88 1.77
N ALA A 48 -17.31 -3.47 2.34
CA ALA A 48 -18.63 -3.59 1.69
C ALA A 48 -19.05 -2.25 1.06
N ALA A 49 -20.02 -2.28 0.13
CA ALA A 49 -20.48 -1.14 -0.70
C ALA A 49 -20.90 0.16 0.05
N ARG A 50 -20.98 0.11 1.37
CA ARG A 50 -21.28 1.24 2.26
C ARG A 50 -20.04 2.04 2.65
N PHE A 51 -18.86 1.42 2.60
CA PHE A 51 -17.58 1.98 3.03
C PHE A 51 -16.44 1.70 2.04
N ASP A 52 -16.74 1.09 0.88
CA ASP A 52 -15.91 1.10 -0.35
C ASP A 52 -15.73 2.55 -0.86
#